data_AF-A0A1H8PDI1-F1
#
_entry.id   AF-A0A1H8PDI1-F1
#
_cell.length_a   1.000
_cell.length_b   1.000
_cell.length_c   1.000
_cell.angle_alpha   90.00
_cell.angle_beta   90.00
_cell.angle_gamma   90.00
#
_symmetry.space_group_name_H-M   'P 1'
#
loop_
_entity.id
_entity.type
_entity.pdbx_description
1 polymer ?
#
loop_
_entity_poly.entity_id
_entity_poly.type
_entity_poly.pdbx_seq_one_letter_code
_entity_poly.pdbx_strand_id
1 'polypeptide(L)' 'MEPTAQDVAEWMVKEIRFTGTLYQTDAIDYVKRNFGEQFVFVNENGNASLSKEVKKAFRKLHGGRIAWDRDGFLWAWT' A
#
# COMPACT_ATOMS: atom_id res chain seq x y z
N MET A 1 -16.74 -6.99 10.64
CA MET A 1 -16.83 -6.27 9.36
C MET A 1 -15.70 -6.76 8.50
N GLU A 2 -15.97 -7.04 7.23
CA GLU A 2 -14.92 -7.37 6.27
C GLU A 2 -14.02 -6.17 6.04
N PRO A 3 -12.69 -6.34 5.94
CA PRO A 3 -11.80 -5.23 5.66
C PRO A 3 -12.09 -4.63 4.28
N THR A 4 -11.78 -3.36 4.11
CA THR A 4 -12.00 -2.59 2.88
C THR A 4 -10.70 -2.03 2.33
N ALA A 5 -10.73 -1.56 1.07
CA ALA A 5 -9.59 -0.85 0.49
C ALA A 5 -9.23 0.44 1.24
N GLN A 6 -10.20 1.05 1.93
CA GLN A 6 -9.98 2.23 2.75
C GLN A 6 -9.20 1.87 4.02
N ASP A 7 -9.52 0.75 4.67
CA ASP A 7 -8.79 0.28 5.87
C ASP A 7 -7.31 0.00 5.57
N VAL A 8 -7.02 -0.62 4.41
CA VAL A 8 -5.64 -0.83 3.94
C VAL A 8 -4.92 0.50 3.70
N ALA A 9 -5.57 1.44 3.02
CA ALA A 9 -5.00 2.76 2.74
C ALA A 9 -4.69 3.55 4.01
N GLU A 10 -5.57 3.49 5.01
CA GLU A 10 -5.38 4.12 6.31
C GLU A 10 -4.19 3.52 7.05
N TRP A 11 -4.05 2.20 7.04
CA TRP A 11 -2.88 1.54 7.59
C TRP A 11 -1.59 1.98 6.89
N MET A 12 -1.54 1.97 5.55
CA MET A 12 -0.35 2.39 4.81
C MET A 12 0.09 3.81 5.18
N VAL A 13 -0.86 4.76 5.25
CA VAL A 13 -0.54 6.15 5.65
C VAL A 13 -0.04 6.22 7.08
N LYS A 14 -0.67 5.49 8.01
CA LYS A 14 -0.24 5.44 9.41
C LYS A 14 1.17 4.86 9.53
N GLU A 15 1.44 3.78 8.83
CA GLU A 15 2.75 3.11 8.83
C GLU A 15 3.83 4.06 8.33
N ILE A 16 3.66 4.65 7.14
CA ILE A 16 4.64 5.58 6.55
C ILE A 16 4.85 6.82 7.41
N ARG A 17 3.80 7.32 8.08
CA ARG A 17 3.95 8.45 9.03
C ARG A 17 4.76 8.07 10.27
N PHE A 18 4.72 6.80 10.67
CA PHE A 18 5.43 6.31 11.84
C PHE A 18 6.89 5.93 11.52
N THR A 19 7.12 5.27 10.38
CA THR A 19 8.43 4.73 9.98
C THR A 19 9.21 5.65 9.04
N GLY A 20 8.54 6.60 8.39
CA GLY A 20 9.08 7.44 7.30
C GLY A 20 8.97 6.79 5.91
N THR A 21 9.03 5.46 5.83
CA THR A 21 9.01 4.69 4.57
C THR A 21 8.27 3.36 4.68
N LEU A 22 7.73 2.86 3.57
CA LEU A 22 7.14 1.53 3.47
C LEU A 22 7.56 0.86 2.16
N TYR A 23 8.29 -0.25 2.24
CA TYR A 23 8.65 -1.05 1.06
C TYR A 23 7.43 -1.77 0.50
N GLN A 24 7.37 -1.93 -0.83
CA GLN A 24 6.26 -2.62 -1.49
C GLN A 24 6.11 -4.06 -1.04
N THR A 25 7.20 -4.77 -0.81
CA THR A 25 7.20 -6.16 -0.32
C THR A 25 6.56 -6.25 1.06
N ASP A 26 6.94 -5.36 1.98
CA ASP A 26 6.42 -5.32 3.34
C ASP A 26 4.93 -4.95 3.34
N ALA A 27 4.53 -4.00 2.49
CA ALA A 27 3.14 -3.64 2.29
C ALA A 27 2.31 -4.84 1.80
N ILE A 28 2.79 -5.58 0.81
CA ILE A 28 2.11 -6.75 0.26
C ILE A 28 1.97 -7.84 1.32
N ASP A 29 3.05 -8.18 2.01
CA ASP A 29 3.05 -9.24 3.02
C ASP A 29 2.14 -8.90 4.19
N TYR A 30 2.19 -7.65 4.68
CA TYR A 30 1.30 -7.19 5.74
C TYR A 30 -0.16 -7.22 5.28
N VAL A 31 -0.45 -6.75 4.06
CA VAL A 31 -1.82 -6.68 3.54
C VAL A 31 -2.43 -8.07 3.41
N LYS A 32 -1.70 -9.02 2.85
CA LYS A 32 -2.16 -10.42 2.75
C LYS A 32 -2.45 -11.03 4.12
N ARG A 33 -1.55 -10.82 5.10
CA ARG A 33 -1.66 -11.41 6.44
C ARG A 33 -2.77 -10.80 7.29
N ASN A 34 -3.04 -9.50 7.16
CA ASN A 34 -3.89 -8.77 8.09
C ASN A 34 -5.24 -8.32 7.50
N PHE A 35 -5.33 -8.16 6.17
CA PHE A 35 -6.55 -7.69 5.50
C PHE A 35 -7.11 -8.71 4.51
N GLY A 36 -6.24 -9.57 3.94
CA GLY A 36 -6.62 -10.64 3.02
C GLY A 36 -6.06 -10.46 1.61
N GLU A 37 -5.98 -11.57 0.88
CA GLU A 37 -5.34 -11.61 -0.44
C GLU A 37 -6.11 -10.83 -1.51
N GLN A 38 -7.41 -10.55 -1.33
CA GLN A 38 -8.21 -9.79 -2.30
C GLN A 38 -7.70 -8.36 -2.58
N PHE A 39 -6.82 -7.83 -1.72
CA PHE A 39 -6.21 -6.52 -1.88
C PHE A 39 -4.88 -6.54 -2.64
N VAL A 40 -4.41 -7.72 -3.05
CA VAL A 40 -3.18 -7.91 -3.81
C VAL A 40 -3.49 -8.69 -5.08
N PHE A 41 -2.86 -8.29 -6.18
CA PHE A 41 -2.89 -9.04 -7.43
C PHE A 41 -1.47 -9.31 -7.92
N VAL A 42 -1.32 -10.33 -8.74
CA VAL A 42 -0.09 -10.59 -9.49
C VAL A 42 -0.28 -10.06 -10.91
N ASN A 43 0.60 -9.18 -11.36
CA ASN A 43 0.52 -8.64 -12.72
C ASN A 43 1.06 -9.65 -13.76
N GLU A 44 0.96 -9.30 -15.05
CA GLU A 44 1.40 -10.16 -16.16
C GLU A 44 2.89 -10.56 -16.11
N ASN A 45 3.70 -9.79 -15.38
CA ASN A 45 5.13 -10.06 -15.19
C ASN A 45 5.42 -10.91 -13.94
N GLY A 46 4.39 -11.43 -13.25
CA GLY A 46 4.55 -12.22 -12.03
C GLY A 46 4.81 -11.38 -10.77
N ASN A 47 4.73 -10.05 -10.83
CA ASN A 47 4.99 -9.18 -9.69
C ASN A 47 3.71 -8.90 -8.89
N ALA A 48 3.76 -9.12 -7.58
CA ALA A 48 2.68 -8.80 -6.67
C ALA A 48 2.54 -7.27 -6.50
N SER A 49 1.30 -6.78 -6.43
CA SER A 49 1.00 -5.36 -6.28
C SER A 49 -0.35 -5.14 -5.60
N LEU A 50 -0.50 -4.01 -4.91
CA LEU A 50 -1.77 -3.63 -4.30
C LEU A 50 -2.84 -3.35 -5.35
N SER A 51 -4.09 -3.72 -5.05
CA SER A 51 -5.25 -3.51 -5.91
C SER A 51 -5.44 -2.05 -6.29
N LYS A 52 -6.17 -1.83 -7.39
CA LYS A 52 -6.43 -0.48 -7.92
C LYS A 52 -7.21 0.37 -6.91
N GLU A 53 -8.11 -0.26 -6.17
CA GLU A 53 -8.99 0.31 -5.17
C GLU A 53 -8.18 0.82 -3.98
N VAL A 54 -7.24 0.01 -3.47
CA VAL A 54 -6.30 0.41 -2.41
C VAL A 54 -5.46 1.59 -2.87
N LYS A 55 -4.83 1.50 -4.05
CA LYS A 55 -4.00 2.58 -4.60
C LYS A 55 -4.80 3.88 -4.77
N LYS A 56 -6.07 3.80 -5.17
CA LYS A 56 -6.96 4.95 -5.31
C LYS A 56 -7.28 5.58 -3.95
N ALA A 57 -7.67 4.78 -2.97
CA ALA A 57 -7.95 5.24 -1.61
C ALA A 57 -6.70 5.86 -0.95
N PHE A 58 -5.56 5.19 -1.07
CA PHE A 58 -4.26 5.63 -0.57
C PHE A 58 -3.87 7.00 -1.15
N ARG A 59 -3.90 7.15 -2.49
CA ARG A 59 -3.59 8.43 -3.16
C ARG A 59 -4.50 9.56 -2.69
N LYS A 60 -5.80 9.28 -2.54
CA LYS A 60 -6.77 10.27 -2.05
C LYS A 60 -6.47 10.68 -0.60
N LEU A 61 -6.09 9.72 0.25
CA LEU A 61 -5.90 9.94 1.67
C LEU A 61 -4.64 10.75 1.99
N HIS A 62 -3.51 10.46 1.35
CA HIS A 62 -2.25 11.16 1.65
C HIS A 62 -2.13 12.53 0.96
N GLY A 63 -2.96 12.83 -0.04
CA GLY A 63 -3.06 14.16 -0.65
C GLY A 63 -1.75 14.69 -1.23
N GLY A 64 -0.89 13.81 -1.75
CA GLY A 64 0.42 14.18 -2.31
C GLY A 64 1.60 14.20 -1.34
N ARG A 65 1.40 13.98 -0.03
CA ARG A 65 2.47 13.97 0.99
C ARG A 65 3.33 12.70 1.05
N ILE A 66 3.01 11.73 0.19
CA ILE A 66 3.73 10.47 0.11
C ILE A 66 4.04 10.24 -1.35
N ALA A 67 5.32 10.04 -1.66
CA ALA A 67 5.79 9.74 -3.01
C ALA A 67 6.15 8.26 -3.13
N TRP A 68 6.05 7.74 -4.35
CA TRP A 68 6.56 6.43 -4.72
C TRP A 68 7.97 6.59 -5.29
N ASP A 69 8.95 5.95 -4.66
CA ASP A 69 10.30 5.79 -5.17
C ASP A 69 10.37 4.50 -6.00
N ARG A 70 10.57 4.67 -7.31
CA ARG A 70 10.64 3.55 -8.25
C ARG A 70 11.89 2.71 -8.09
N ASP A 71 13.02 3.33 -7.75
CA ASP A 71 14.31 2.65 -7.68
C ASP A 71 14.45 1.91 -6.34
N GLY A 72 13.92 2.51 -5.26
CA GLY A 72 13.86 1.90 -3.93
C GLY A 72 12.69 0.94 -3.70
N PHE A 73 11.72 0.89 -4.62
CA PHE A 73 10.47 0.14 -4.47
C PHE A 73 9.75 0.42 -3.13
N LEU A 74 9.70 1.69 -2.73
CA LEU A 74 9.12 2.11 -1.47
C LEU A 74 8.28 3.38 -1.60
N TRP A 75 7.35 3.55 -0.68
CA TRP A 75 6.69 4.83 -0.45
C TRP A 75 7.39 5.58 0.68
N ALA A 76 7.60 6.89 0.53
CA ALA A 76 8.24 7.74 1.53
C ALA A 76 7.45 9.02 1.77
N TRP A 77 7.49 9.54 3.00
CA TRP A 77 6.93 10.85 3.33
C TRP A 77 7.75 11.97 2.67
N THR A 78 7.08 12.94 2.06
CA THR A 78 7.67 14.10 1.35
C THR A 78 7.17 15.42 1.88
#